data_AF-A0A7C3S6P0-F1
#
_entry.id   AF-A0A7C3S6P0-F1
#
_cell.length_a   1.000
_cell.length_b   1.000
_cell.length_c   1.000
_cell.angle_alpha   90.00
_cell.angle_beta   90.00
_cell.angle_gamma   90.00
#
_symmetry.space_group_name_H-M   'P 1'
#
loop_
_entity.id
_entity.type
_entity.pdbx_description
1 polymer ?
#
loop_
_entity_poly.entity_id
_entity_poly.type
_entity_poly.pdbx_seq_one_letter_code
_entity_poly.pdbx_strand_id
1 'polypeptide(L)'
;MLRLRWRQRPKWRLVRWQSGWALLIALPSLAHQIRCSHTVKGVRVDGEFCVLTTRQSETCWRPEKQLVGRWWVSLPLPSNWRPSGSPQTVRLQGRNFLLLPVQPLRNLFRQ
;
A
#
# COMPACT_ATOMS: atom_id res chain seq x y z
N MET A 1 8.53 5.03 18.71
CA MET A 1 7.71 4.65 17.55
C MET A 1 7.99 5.63 16.42
N LEU A 2 8.60 5.19 15.32
CA LEU A 2 8.95 6.08 14.20
C LEU A 2 7.73 6.22 13.28
N ARG A 3 7.18 7.44 13.22
CA ARG A 3 6.02 7.76 12.37
C ARG A 3 6.53 8.27 11.03
N LEU A 4 6.84 7.35 10.12
CA LEU A 4 7.28 7.70 8.78
C LEU A 4 6.05 7.99 7.92
N ARG A 5 5.82 9.27 7.61
CA ARG A 5 4.89 9.67 6.57
C ARG A 5 5.58 9.48 5.22
N TRP A 6 4.88 8.89 4.26
CA TRP A 6 5.29 8.99 2.86
C TRP A 6 5.46 10.48 2.53
N ARG A 7 6.69 10.91 2.25
CA ARG A 7 7.00 12.32 1.94
C ARG A 7 6.42 12.73 0.58
N GLN A 8 6.22 11.75 -0.31
CA GLN A 8 5.66 11.95 -1.65
C GLN A 8 4.35 11.17 -1.77
N ARG A 9 3.44 11.60 -2.65
CA ARG A 9 2.21 10.85 -2.93
C ARG A 9 2.57 9.52 -3.62
N PRO A 10 2.03 8.37 -3.17
CA PRO A 10 2.19 7.12 -3.87
C PRO A 10 1.71 7.19 -5.30
N LYS A 11 2.58 6.75 -6.20
CA LYS A 11 2.20 6.50 -7.58
C LYS A 11 1.28 5.28 -7.59
N TRP A 12 0.12 5.44 -8.19
CA TRP A 12 -0.85 4.37 -8.40
C TRP A 12 -1.20 4.29 -9.88
N ARG A 13 -1.67 3.12 -10.32
CA ARG A 13 -2.16 2.89 -11.69
C ARG A 13 -3.42 2.05 -11.64
N LEU A 14 -4.39 2.35 -12.49
CA LEU A 14 -5.55 1.48 -12.69
C LEU A 14 -5.14 0.35 -13.65
N VAL A 15 -5.38 -0.89 -13.24
CA VAL A 15 -5.02 -2.09 -14.02
C VAL A 15 -6.21 -3.04 -14.13
N ARG A 16 -6.22 -3.85 -15.18
CA ARG A 16 -7.13 -5.00 -15.29
C ARG A 16 -6.68 -6.09 -14.33
N TRP A 17 -7.62 -6.63 -13.56
CA TRP A 17 -7.35 -7.69 -12.59
C TRP A 17 -8.54 -8.65 -12.55
N GLN A 18 -8.29 -9.92 -12.89
CA GLN A 18 -9.33 -10.94 -13.07
C GLN A 18 -10.44 -10.42 -14.01
N SER A 19 -11.71 -10.53 -13.61
CA SER A 19 -12.86 -10.01 -14.37
C SER A 19 -13.06 -8.50 -14.17
N GLY A 20 -12.33 -7.84 -13.27
CA GLY A 20 -12.56 -6.47 -12.85
C GLY A 20 -11.35 -5.53 -12.98
N TRP A 21 -11.40 -4.45 -12.21
CA TRP A 21 -10.36 -3.43 -12.16
C TRP A 21 -9.72 -3.41 -10.78
N ALA A 22 -8.46 -3.01 -10.71
CA ALA A 22 -7.75 -2.81 -9.46
C ALA A 22 -6.85 -1.58 -9.51
N LEU A 23 -6.65 -0.94 -8.36
CA LEU A 23 -5.57 0.00 -8.18
C LEU A 23 -4.30 -0.76 -7.80
N LEU A 24 -3.24 -0.56 -8.58
CA LEU A 24 -1.90 -1.05 -8.29
C LEU A 24 -1.09 0.08 -7.66
N ILE A 25 -0.70 -0.09 -6.39
CA ILE A 25 0.01 0.93 -5.60
C ILE A 25 1.37 0.39 -5.23
N ALA A 26 2.43 1.13 -5.58
CA ALA A 26 3.80 0.74 -5.23
C ALA A 26 4.03 0.86 -3.72
N LEU A 27 4.71 -0.12 -3.12
CA LEU A 27 5.06 -0.15 -1.71
C LEU A 27 6.58 -0.07 -1.54
N PRO A 28 7.09 0.43 -0.41
CA PRO A 28 8.51 0.33 -0.10
C PRO A 28 8.90 -1.15 0.06
N SER A 29 10.19 -1.46 -0.07
CA SER A 29 10.71 -2.82 0.10
C SER A 29 11.15 -3.05 1.56
N LEU A 30 10.22 -3.41 2.46
CA LEU A 30 10.51 -3.92 3.81
C LEU A 30 9.55 -5.09 4.15
N ALA A 31 9.79 -5.79 5.26
CA ALA A 31 8.83 -6.79 5.75
C ALA A 31 7.60 -6.06 6.31
N HIS A 32 6.44 -6.24 5.65
CA HIS A 32 5.26 -5.41 5.85
C HIS A 32 4.03 -6.18 6.31
N GLN A 33 3.27 -5.61 7.25
CA GLN A 33 1.86 -5.97 7.49
C GLN A 33 0.98 -4.80 7.03
N ILE A 34 0.09 -5.04 6.06
CA ILE A 34 -0.70 -3.99 5.42
C ILE A 34 -2.16 -4.17 5.78
N ARG A 35 -2.83 -3.06 6.09
CA ARG A 35 -4.27 -2.98 6.36
C ARG A 35 -4.87 -1.90 5.46
N CYS A 36 -6.06 -2.13 4.94
CA CYS A 36 -6.80 -1.06 4.26
C CYS A 36 -8.02 -0.71 5.09
N SER A 37 -8.28 0.59 5.22
CA SER A 37 -9.46 1.13 5.85
C SER A 37 -10.19 2.05 4.87
N HIS A 38 -11.51 1.99 4.87
CA HIS A 38 -12.32 2.86 4.02
C HIS A 38 -12.53 4.21 4.70
N THR A 39 -12.49 5.30 3.93
CA THR A 39 -12.78 6.66 4.42
C THR A 39 -13.83 7.31 3.51
N VAL A 40 -14.56 8.29 4.02
CA VAL A 40 -15.56 9.00 3.22
C VAL A 40 -14.86 9.67 2.02
N LYS A 41 -15.30 9.36 0.79
CA LYS A 41 -14.73 9.84 -0.49
C LYS A 41 -13.29 9.35 -0.81
N GLY A 42 -12.79 8.28 -0.21
CA GLY A 42 -11.47 7.75 -0.57
C GLY A 42 -11.03 6.50 0.18
N VAL A 43 -9.87 5.96 -0.19
CA VAL A 43 -9.27 4.80 0.49
C VAL A 43 -8.11 5.26 1.34
N ARG A 44 -8.07 4.78 2.58
CA ARG A 44 -6.87 4.86 3.41
C ARG A 44 -6.18 3.50 3.40
N VAL A 45 -4.93 3.50 3.00
CA VAL A 45 -4.06 2.33 3.13
C VAL A 45 -3.15 2.60 4.33
N ASP A 46 -3.16 1.70 5.28
CA ASP A 46 -2.33 1.71 6.48
C ASP A 46 -1.31 0.57 6.39
N GLY A 47 -0.05 0.82 6.76
CA GLY A 47 0.98 -0.22 6.74
C GLY A 47 1.89 -0.13 7.94
N GLU A 48 2.29 -1.29 8.43
CA GLU A 48 3.33 -1.46 9.43
C GLU A 48 4.55 -2.13 8.76
N PHE A 49 5.75 -1.75 9.19
CA PHE A 49 6.99 -2.29 8.64
C PHE A 49 8.05 -2.45 9.71
N CYS A 50 8.89 -3.46 9.52
CA CYS A 50 10.06 -3.68 10.35
C CYS A 50 11.33 -3.32 9.58
N VAL A 51 12.17 -2.47 10.18
CA VAL A 51 13.55 -2.23 9.75
C VAL A 51 14.46 -2.90 10.77
N LEU A 52 15.36 -3.75 10.29
CA LEU A 52 16.46 -4.25 11.11
C LEU A 52 17.62 -3.28 10.96
N THR A 53 18.00 -2.60 12.03
CA THR A 53 19.20 -1.76 12.05
C THR A 53 20.37 -2.60 12.49
N THR A 54 21.42 -2.62 11.68
CA THR A 54 22.67 -3.30 11.99
C THR A 54 23.70 -2.27 12.40
N ARG A 55 24.43 -2.54 13.47
CA ARG A 55 25.59 -1.75 13.83
C ARG A 55 26.84 -2.50 13.40
N GLN A 56 27.75 -1.77 12.76
CA GLN A 56 29.09 -2.25 12.51
C GLN A 56 29.88 -2.12 13.82
N SER A 57 30.17 -3.23 14.49
CA SER A 57 31.27 -3.27 15.46
C SER A 57 32.52 -3.74 14.74
N GLU A 58 33.69 -3.49 15.32
CA GLU A 58 35.03 -3.54 14.67
C GLU A 58 35.34 -4.80 13.84
N THR A 59 34.58 -5.89 13.95
CA THR A 59 34.75 -7.12 13.15
C THR A 59 33.46 -7.86 12.78
N CYS A 60 32.26 -7.41 13.18
CA CYS A 60 31.02 -8.12 12.84
C CYS A 60 29.80 -7.21 12.73
N TRP A 61 28.90 -7.55 11.80
CA TRP A 61 27.57 -6.96 11.73
C TRP A 61 26.69 -7.61 12.80
N ARG A 62 26.21 -6.82 13.76
CA ARG A 62 25.23 -7.28 14.76
C ARG A 62 23.88 -6.63 14.52
N PRO A 63 22.77 -7.41 14.48
CA PRO A 63 21.43 -6.84 14.51
C PRO A 63 21.23 -6.17 15.87
N GLU A 64 21.07 -4.85 15.88
CA GLU A 64 21.05 -4.06 17.11
C GLU A 64 19.61 -3.79 17.56
N LYS A 65 18.69 -3.58 16.61
CA LYS A 65 17.31 -3.23 16.91
C LYS A 65 16.37 -3.55 15.77
N GLN A 66 15.17 -4.01 16.13
CA GLN A 66 14.02 -4.02 15.24
C GLN A 66 13.25 -2.71 15.44
N LEU A 67 13.21 -1.87 14.41
CA LEU A 67 12.40 -0.66 14.40
C LEU A 67 11.09 -0.95 13.68
N VAL A 68 9.99 -0.82 14.40
CA VAL A 68 8.65 -0.89 13.85
C VAL A 68 8.17 0.51 13.50
N GLY A 69 7.84 0.71 12.23
CA GLY A 69 7.28 1.94 11.71
C GLY A 69 5.85 1.73 11.20
N ARG A 70 5.02 2.77 11.31
CA ARG A 70 3.68 2.80 10.69
C ARG A 70 3.58 3.94 9.70
N TRP A 71 2.90 3.69 8.59
CA TRP A 71 2.54 4.68 7.58
C TRP A 71 1.05 4.55 7.23
N TRP A 72 0.48 5.64 6.72
CA TRP A 72 -0.81 5.59 6.06
C TRP A 72 -0.82 6.56 4.90
N VAL A 73 -1.69 6.31 3.93
CA VAL A 73 -1.92 7.21 2.81
C VAL A 73 -3.39 7.19 2.39
N SER A 74 -3.92 8.39 2.15
CA SER A 74 -5.21 8.55 1.50
C SER A 74 -4.98 8.58 -0.01
N LEU A 75 -5.62 7.65 -0.72
CA LEU A 75 -5.62 7.60 -2.16
C LEU A 75 -6.90 8.26 -2.67
N PRO A 76 -6.79 9.29 -3.53
CA PRO A 76 -7.96 9.82 -4.21
C PRO A 76 -8.50 8.73 -5.13
N LEU A 77 -9.65 8.16 -4.77
CA LEU A 77 -10.43 7.43 -5.74
C LEU A 77 -11.06 8.46 -6.67
N PRO A 78 -10.98 8.28 -8.00
CA PRO A 78 -11.81 9.08 -8.89
C PRO A 78 -13.27 8.90 -8.47
N SER A 79 -14.06 9.97 -8.55
CA SER A 79 -15.41 10.07 -7.98
C SER A 79 -16.39 8.98 -8.46
N ASN A 80 -16.05 8.29 -9.54
CA ASN A 80 -16.80 7.20 -10.14
C ASN A 80 -16.30 5.80 -9.78
N TRP A 81 -15.35 5.63 -8.84
CA TRP A 81 -14.85 4.32 -8.41
C TRP A 81 -15.01 4.09 -6.91
N ARG A 82 -15.25 2.83 -6.53
CA ARG A 82 -15.27 2.39 -5.13
C ARG A 82 -14.52 1.07 -4.94
N PRO A 83 -13.98 0.78 -3.74
CA PRO A 83 -13.45 -0.54 -3.44
C PRO A 83 -14.51 -1.62 -3.63
N SER A 84 -14.10 -2.78 -4.12
CA SER A 84 -14.99 -3.91 -4.43
C SER A 84 -14.61 -5.22 -3.76
N GLY A 85 -13.44 -5.28 -3.12
CA GLY A 85 -12.96 -6.49 -2.47
C GLY A 85 -11.76 -6.25 -1.57
N SER A 86 -11.26 -7.34 -1.01
CA SER A 86 -10.11 -7.31 -0.11
C SER A 86 -8.82 -6.94 -0.85
N PRO A 87 -7.99 -6.06 -0.29
CA PRO A 87 -6.68 -5.76 -0.84
C PRO A 87 -5.76 -6.99 -0.79
N GLN A 88 -4.87 -7.10 -1.76
CA GLN A 88 -3.88 -8.17 -1.85
C GLN A 88 -2.49 -7.59 -2.05
N THR A 89 -1.49 -8.17 -1.39
CA THR A 89 -0.09 -7.81 -1.66
C THR A 89 0.44 -8.73 -2.75
N VAL A 90 1.03 -8.16 -3.79
CA VAL A 90 1.67 -8.91 -4.88
C VAL A 90 3.09 -8.43 -5.10
N ARG A 91 3.94 -9.33 -5.62
CA ARG A 91 5.32 -9.02 -5.98
C ARG A 91 5.48 -9.08 -7.49
N LEU A 92 5.89 -7.98 -8.10
CA LEU A 92 6.12 -7.86 -9.54
C LEU A 92 7.55 -7.38 -9.76
N GLN A 93 8.35 -8.15 -10.51
CA GLN A 93 9.75 -7.83 -10.82
C GLN A 93 10.57 -7.46 -9.57
N GLY A 94 10.42 -8.25 -8.50
CA GLY A 94 11.14 -8.04 -7.24
C GLY A 94 10.59 -6.92 -6.34
N ARG A 95 9.64 -6.11 -6.82
CA ARG A 95 9.02 -4.99 -6.08
C ARG A 95 7.66 -5.37 -5.50
N ASN A 96 7.33 -4.83 -4.33
CA ASN A 96 6.06 -5.07 -3.66
C ASN A 96 5.00 -4.06 -4.10
N PHE A 97 3.79 -4.54 -4.35
CA PHE A 97 2.64 -3.74 -4.70
C PHE A 97 1.42 -4.17 -3.89
N LEU A 98 0.55 -3.21 -3.64
CA LEU A 98 -0.81 -3.47 -3.19
C LEU A 98 -1.73 -3.45 -4.41
N LEU A 99 -2.46 -4.54 -4.61
CA LEU A 99 -3.61 -4.62 -5.50
C LEU A 99 -4.88 -4.40 -4.67
N LEU A 100 -5.61 -3.32 -4.97
CA LEU A 100 -6.90 -3.05 -4.36
C LEU A 100 -8.00 -3.19 -5.42
N PRO A 101 -8.86 -4.22 -5.36
CA PRO A 101 -9.99 -4.37 -6.28
C PRO A 101 -10.94 -3.18 -6.19
N VAL A 102 -11.31 -2.62 -7.34
CA VAL A 102 -12.24 -1.49 -7.48
C VAL A 102 -13.28 -1.75 -8.56
N GLN A 103 -14.44 -1.13 -8.39
CA GLN A 103 -15.53 -1.17 -9.37
C GLN A 103 -16.06 0.24 -9.61
N PRO A 104 -16.61 0.52 -10.80
CA PRO A 104 -17.31 1.77 -11.04
C PRO A 104 -18.53 1.87 -10.12
N LEU A 105 -18.79 3.07 -9.60
CA LEU A 105 -20.06 3.43 -8.99
C LEU A 105 -21.11 3.35 -10.12
N ARG A 106 -21.93 2.29 -10.12
CA ARG A 106 -22.99 2.06 -11.11
C ARG A 106 -23.91 3.28 -11.16
N ASN A 107 -23.68 4.18 -12.11
CA ASN A 107 -24.61 5.23 -12.57
C ASN A 107 -24.23 5.82 -13.95
N LEU A 108 -23.41 5.13 -14.76
CA LEU A 108 -23.05 5.60 -16.11
C LEU A 108 -23.63 4.76 -17.27
N PHE A 109 -24.43 3.72 -16.98
CA PHE A 109 -25.04 2.86 -18.01
C PHE A 109 -26.59 2.85 -17.95
N ARG A 110 -27.20 3.92 -17.43
CA ARG A 110 -28.61 4.23 -17.69
C ARG A 110 -28.64 5.51 -18.54
N GLN A 111 -28.30 5.38 -19.80
CA GLN A 111 -28.76 6.25 -20.86
C GLN A 111 -29.48 5.38 -21.87
#